data_AF-A0A4U5QSQ8-F1
#
_entry.id   AF-A0A4U5QSQ8-F1
#
_cell.length_a   1.000
_cell.length_b   1.000
_cell.length_c   1.000
_cell.angle_alpha   90.00
_cell.angle_beta   90.00
_cell.angle_gamma   90.00
#
_symmetry.space_group_name_H-M   'P 1'
#
loop_
_entity.id
_entity.type
_entity.pdbx_description
1 polymer ?
#
loop_
_entity_poly.entity_id
_entity_poly.type
_entity_poly.pdbx_seq_one_letter_code
_entity_poly.pdbx_strand_id
1 'polypeptide(L)'
;MDLFESFNRRFDCGILIMYASFIVFFSNHAPDPERDSALVQEFLANMEMAFEAHPLWAGCSEEELESAGEGLEKCVMTKLSSRVFASVPDDVEADKQLSEKIPLIQQFIRPEKLDIKLAFQNETSWLVS
;
A
#
# COMPACT_ATOMS: atom_id res chain seq x y z
N MET A 1 -6.89 4.81 21.81
CA MET A 1 -6.85 3.34 21.84
C MET A 1 -6.73 2.93 20.40
N ASP A 2 -5.52 2.60 19.96
CA ASP A 2 -5.17 2.52 18.54
C ASP A 2 -6.05 1.49 17.83
N LEU A 3 -6.58 1.88 16.67
CA LEU A 3 -7.37 1.00 15.78
C LEU A 3 -6.60 -0.32 15.55
N PHE A 4 -5.28 -0.23 15.41
CA PHE A 4 -4.33 -1.33 15.29
C PHE A 4 -4.37 -2.31 16.48
N GLU A 5 -4.54 -1.82 17.70
CA GLU A 5 -4.55 -2.63 18.92
C GLU A 5 -5.95 -3.24 19.20
N SER A 6 -7.01 -2.58 18.71
CA SER A 6 -8.37 -3.17 18.67
C SER A 6 -8.48 -4.24 17.58
N PHE A 7 -7.88 -3.97 16.42
CA PHE A 7 -7.74 -4.87 15.28
C PHE A 7 -6.96 -6.15 15.66
N ASN A 8 -5.83 -6.00 16.36
CA ASN A 8 -5.03 -7.14 16.79
C ASN A 8 -5.74 -8.05 17.83
N ARG A 9 -6.77 -7.53 18.51
CA ARG A 9 -7.60 -8.28 19.47
C ARG A 9 -8.72 -9.11 18.82
N ARG A 10 -9.08 -8.84 17.55
CA ARG A 10 -10.14 -9.56 16.82
C ARG A 10 -9.61 -10.57 15.81
N PHE A 11 -8.29 -10.64 15.62
CA PHE A 11 -7.69 -11.76 14.92
C PHE A 11 -7.80 -13.02 15.77
N ASP A 12 -8.50 -14.01 15.23
CA ASP A 12 -8.49 -15.34 15.80
C ASP A 12 -7.19 -16.07 15.39
N CYS A 13 -6.94 -17.24 16.00
CA CYS A 13 -5.78 -18.05 15.64
C CYS A 13 -5.78 -18.43 14.15
N GLY A 14 -6.95 -18.63 13.52
CA GLY A 14 -7.06 -18.99 12.11
C GLY A 14 -6.49 -17.92 11.19
N ILE A 15 -6.93 -16.68 11.35
CA ILE A 15 -6.49 -15.56 10.52
C ILE A 15 -5.00 -15.24 10.76
N LEU A 16 -4.50 -15.34 12.00
CA LEU A 16 -3.07 -15.17 12.30
C LEU A 16 -2.20 -16.25 11.64
N ILE A 17 -2.66 -17.50 11.59
CA ILE A 17 -1.95 -18.60 10.93
C ILE A 17 -1.90 -18.35 9.42
N MET A 18 -3.00 -17.89 8.81
CA MET A 18 -3.03 -17.54 7.38
C MET A 18 -2.02 -16.44 7.06
N TYR A 19 -2.02 -15.36 7.83
CA TYR A 19 -1.04 -14.28 7.70
C TYR A 19 0.41 -14.76 7.85
N ALA A 20 0.73 -15.46 8.94
CA ALA A 20 2.09 -15.91 9.19
C ALA A 20 2.58 -16.89 8.11
N SER A 21 1.70 -17.80 7.67
CA SER A 21 1.99 -18.75 6.59
C SER A 21 2.25 -18.03 5.27
N PHE A 22 1.46 -17.00 4.95
CA PHE A 22 1.66 -16.19 3.76
C PHE A 22 3.03 -15.48 3.79
N ILE A 23 3.40 -14.83 4.90
CA ILE A 23 4.69 -14.14 5.01
C ILE A 23 5.86 -15.12 4.83
N VAL A 24 5.78 -16.31 5.44
CA VAL A 24 6.81 -17.36 5.29
C VAL A 24 6.85 -17.87 3.85
N PHE A 25 5.70 -18.17 3.25
CA PHE A 25 5.61 -18.58 1.85
C PHE A 25 6.23 -17.53 0.91
N PHE A 26 5.84 -16.28 1.09
CA PHE A 26 6.30 -15.15 0.27
C PHE A 26 7.81 -14.98 0.36
N SER A 27 8.36 -15.08 1.57
CA SER A 27 9.81 -14.94 1.80
C SER A 27 10.65 -16.03 1.12
N ASN A 28 10.05 -17.20 0.81
CA ASN A 28 10.79 -18.37 0.31
C ASN A 28 10.80 -18.52 -1.22
N HIS A 29 9.94 -17.84 -1.98
CA HIS A 29 10.04 -17.87 -3.45
C HIS A 29 11.03 -16.82 -3.98
N ALA A 30 11.38 -16.90 -5.27
CA ALA A 30 12.19 -15.89 -5.93
C ALA A 30 11.39 -14.58 -6.12
N PRO A 31 12.02 -13.39 -6.00
CA PRO A 31 11.35 -12.12 -6.26
C PRO A 31 10.94 -11.98 -7.74
N ASP A 32 9.69 -11.61 -7.97
CA ASP A 32 9.09 -11.41 -9.30
C ASP A 32 7.95 -10.37 -9.15
N PRO A 33 8.12 -9.09 -9.55
CA PRO A 33 7.17 -8.03 -9.22
C PRO A 33 5.73 -8.32 -9.64
N GLU A 34 5.52 -8.84 -10.84
CA GLU A 34 4.20 -9.16 -11.38
C GLU A 34 3.55 -10.29 -10.60
N ARG A 35 4.31 -11.35 -10.33
CA ARG A 35 3.80 -12.50 -9.56
C ARG A 35 3.59 -12.15 -8.10
N ASP A 36 4.52 -11.43 -7.48
CA ASP A 36 4.51 -10.99 -6.10
C ASP A 36 3.27 -10.10 -5.86
N SER A 37 2.99 -9.19 -6.79
CA SER A 37 1.78 -8.35 -6.77
C SER A 37 0.51 -9.20 -6.84
N ALA A 38 0.42 -10.14 -7.80
CA ALA A 38 -0.75 -11.01 -7.94
C ALA A 38 -1.00 -11.86 -6.67
N LEU A 39 0.06 -12.39 -6.05
CA LEU A 39 -0.03 -13.17 -4.82
C LEU A 39 -0.51 -12.34 -3.63
N VAL A 40 -0.03 -11.10 -3.49
CA VAL A 40 -0.48 -10.19 -2.42
C VAL A 40 -1.95 -9.82 -2.63
N GLN A 41 -2.35 -9.46 -3.84
CA GLN A 41 -3.74 -9.11 -4.15
C GLN A 41 -4.71 -10.27 -3.90
N GLU A 42 -4.35 -11.48 -4.35
CA GLU A 42 -5.13 -12.70 -4.08
C GLU A 42 -5.22 -12.97 -2.57
N PHE A 43 -4.11 -12.81 -1.84
CA PHE A 43 -4.11 -13.00 -0.39
C PHE A 43 -5.03 -12.01 0.33
N LEU A 44 -4.96 -10.72 0.00
CA LEU A 44 -5.80 -9.68 0.62
C LEU A 44 -7.28 -9.91 0.33
N ALA A 45 -7.65 -10.20 -0.92
CA ALA A 45 -9.05 -10.50 -1.29
C ALA A 45 -9.58 -11.75 -0.56
N ASN A 46 -8.75 -12.80 -0.43
CA ASN A 46 -9.12 -13.98 0.35
C ASN A 46 -9.33 -13.67 1.84
N MET A 47 -8.56 -12.73 2.39
CA MET A 47 -8.65 -12.34 3.79
C MET A 47 -9.86 -11.44 4.05
N GLU A 48 -10.23 -10.56 3.12
CA GLU A 48 -11.48 -9.80 3.18
C GLU A 48 -12.70 -10.73 3.21
N MET A 49 -12.77 -11.70 2.29
CA MET A 49 -13.82 -12.73 2.31
C MET A 49 -13.81 -13.54 3.61
N ALA A 50 -12.62 -13.82 4.16
CA ALA A 50 -12.48 -14.52 5.43
C ALA A 50 -13.00 -13.67 6.60
N PHE A 51 -12.74 -12.36 6.63
CA PHE A 51 -13.30 -11.44 7.63
C PHE A 51 -14.82 -11.42 7.55
N GLU A 52 -15.41 -11.24 6.37
CA GLU A 52 -16.87 -11.21 6.20
C GLU A 52 -17.57 -12.50 6.66
N ALA A 53 -16.97 -13.65 6.36
CA ALA A 53 -17.52 -14.95 6.72
C ALA A 53 -17.29 -15.34 8.19
N HIS A 54 -16.42 -14.65 8.92
CA HIS A 54 -15.98 -15.08 10.24
C HIS A 54 -16.98 -14.71 11.35
N PRO A 55 -17.40 -15.65 12.22
CA PRO A 55 -18.38 -15.37 13.28
C PRO A 55 -18.01 -14.24 14.25
N LEU A 56 -16.71 -14.00 14.50
CA LEU A 56 -16.24 -12.88 15.35
C LEU A 56 -16.38 -11.51 14.70
N TRP A 57 -16.54 -11.47 13.38
CA TRP A 57 -16.72 -10.27 12.58
C TRP A 57 -18.20 -10.06 12.19
N ALA A 58 -19.06 -11.02 12.52
CA ALA A 58 -20.49 -10.92 12.31
C ALA A 58 -21.07 -9.69 13.03
N GLY A 59 -21.70 -8.80 12.27
CA GLY A 59 -22.32 -7.57 12.78
C GLY A 59 -21.38 -6.37 12.85
N CYS A 60 -20.14 -6.46 12.34
CA CYS A 60 -19.32 -5.28 12.06
C CYS A 60 -19.92 -4.48 10.90
N SER A 61 -19.74 -3.17 10.91
CA SER A 61 -20.10 -2.34 9.75
C SER A 61 -19.13 -2.57 8.58
N GLU A 62 -19.55 -2.18 7.38
CA GLU A 62 -18.69 -2.18 6.18
C GLU A 62 -17.42 -1.35 6.41
N GLU A 63 -17.55 -0.18 7.06
CA GLU A 63 -16.43 0.70 7.41
C GLU A 63 -15.43 0.04 8.39
N GLU A 64 -15.91 -0.77 9.33
CA GLU A 64 -15.06 -1.53 10.25
C GLU A 64 -14.31 -2.67 9.53
N LEU A 65 -14.95 -3.30 8.54
CA LEU A 65 -14.35 -4.33 7.70
C LEU A 65 -13.31 -3.74 6.74
N GLU A 66 -13.60 -2.59 6.12
CA GLU A 66 -12.67 -1.85 5.27
C GLU A 66 -11.43 -1.40 6.08
N SER A 67 -11.66 -0.78 7.24
CA SER A 67 -10.57 -0.37 8.14
C SER A 67 -9.68 -1.55 8.58
N ALA A 68 -10.28 -2.74 8.71
CA ALA A 68 -9.57 -3.97 9.02
C ALA A 68 -8.76 -4.50 7.82
N GLY A 69 -9.33 -4.43 6.61
CA GLY A 69 -8.62 -4.70 5.36
C GLY A 69 -7.38 -3.81 5.21
N GLU A 70 -7.54 -2.50 5.38
CA GLU A 70 -6.42 -1.53 5.35
C GLU A 70 -5.35 -1.85 6.41
N GLY A 71 -5.79 -2.21 7.62
CA GLY A 71 -4.89 -2.62 8.70
C GLY A 71 -4.08 -3.87 8.37
N LEU A 72 -4.70 -4.84 7.69
CA LEU A 72 -4.03 -6.05 7.22
C LEU A 72 -3.05 -5.74 6.09
N GLU A 73 -3.47 -4.97 5.09
CA GLU A 73 -2.62 -4.53 3.99
C GLU A 73 -1.39 -3.83 4.54
N LYS A 74 -1.57 -2.87 5.46
CA LYS A 74 -0.47 -2.18 6.12
C LYS A 74 0.48 -3.15 6.81
N CYS A 75 -0.03 -4.15 7.54
CA CYS A 75 0.80 -5.16 8.20
C CYS A 75 1.65 -5.94 7.18
N VAL A 76 1.00 -6.47 6.14
CA VAL A 76 1.64 -7.27 5.09
C VAL A 76 2.68 -6.45 4.34
N MET A 77 2.28 -5.29 3.80
CA MET A 77 3.15 -4.45 3.00
C MET A 77 4.33 -3.91 3.79
N THR A 78 4.15 -3.60 5.08
CA THR A 78 5.28 -3.23 5.96
C THR A 78 6.29 -4.37 6.08
N LYS A 79 5.85 -5.62 6.25
CA LYS A 79 6.75 -6.78 6.33
C LYS A 79 7.45 -7.09 5.02
N LEU A 80 6.77 -6.92 3.89
CA LEU A 80 7.30 -7.25 2.57
C LEU A 80 8.11 -6.10 1.94
N SER A 81 8.05 -4.89 2.51
CA SER A 81 8.61 -3.66 1.94
C SER A 81 10.05 -3.80 1.43
N SER A 82 10.96 -4.38 2.20
CA SER A 82 12.38 -4.55 1.81
C SER A 82 12.59 -5.44 0.58
N ARG A 83 11.58 -6.22 0.20
CA ARG A 83 11.62 -7.16 -0.91
C ARG A 83 10.85 -6.67 -2.13
N VAL A 84 9.77 -5.92 -1.94
CA VAL A 84 8.86 -5.53 -3.04
C VAL A 84 9.02 -4.07 -3.46
N PHE A 85 9.65 -3.22 -2.66
CA PHE A 85 9.84 -1.81 -2.97
C PHE A 85 11.20 -1.57 -3.64
N ALA A 86 11.20 -0.99 -4.85
CA ALA A 86 12.40 -0.69 -5.65
C ALA A 86 13.36 -1.89 -5.75
N SER A 87 12.80 -3.09 -5.93
CA SER A 87 13.53 -4.34 -5.80
C SER A 87 14.19 -4.81 -7.10
N VAL A 88 13.79 -4.24 -8.23
CA VAL A 88 14.39 -4.49 -9.54
C VAL A 88 15.29 -3.32 -9.98
N PRO A 89 16.41 -3.59 -10.70
CA PRO A 89 17.33 -2.54 -11.13
C PRO A 89 16.68 -1.46 -12.01
N ASP A 90 15.68 -1.84 -12.81
CA ASP A 90 14.98 -0.93 -13.71
C ASP A 90 14.22 0.17 -12.94
N ASP A 91 13.60 -0.18 -11.81
CA ASP A 91 12.92 0.79 -10.93
C ASP A 91 13.92 1.77 -10.32
N VAL A 92 15.05 1.27 -9.84
CA VAL A 92 16.12 2.11 -9.24
C VAL A 92 16.69 3.10 -10.26
N GLU A 93 16.90 2.64 -11.48
CA GLU A 93 17.40 3.50 -12.57
C GLU A 93 16.34 4.53 -13.00
N ALA A 94 15.06 4.13 -13.08
CA ALA A 94 13.96 5.04 -13.36
C ALA A 94 13.83 6.13 -12.30
N ASP A 95 13.88 5.75 -11.01
CA ASP A 95 13.86 6.66 -9.86
C ASP A 95 15.02 7.64 -9.91
N LYS A 96 16.23 7.14 -10.20
CA LYS A 96 17.42 7.98 -10.34
C LYS A 96 17.24 9.00 -11.47
N GLN A 97 16.85 8.55 -12.67
CA GLN A 97 16.64 9.45 -13.80
C GLN A 97 15.58 10.52 -13.50
N LEU A 98 14.51 10.13 -12.80
CA LEU A 98 13.46 11.06 -12.41
C LEU A 98 13.98 12.08 -11.38
N SER A 99 14.73 11.61 -10.38
CA SER A 99 15.35 12.46 -9.35
C SER A 99 16.36 13.46 -9.90
N GLU A 100 17.02 13.14 -11.02
CA GLU A 100 17.95 14.04 -11.73
C GLU A 100 17.21 15.03 -12.63
N LYS A 101 16.12 14.60 -13.29
CA LYS A 101 15.36 15.43 -14.23
C LYS A 101 14.46 16.46 -13.54
N ILE A 102 13.77 16.08 -12.46
CA ILE A 102 12.83 16.96 -11.75
C ILE A 102 13.50 18.28 -11.33
N PRO A 103 14.71 18.27 -10.71
CA PRO A 103 15.35 19.49 -10.26
C PRO A 103 15.79 20.44 -11.36
N LEU A 104 15.95 19.94 -12.59
CA LEU A 104 16.28 20.77 -13.76
C LEU A 104 15.00 21.43 -14.29
N ILE A 105 13.91 20.66 -14.41
CA ILE A 105 12.63 21.14 -14.93
C ILE A 105 11.98 22.12 -13.95
N GLN A 106 12.04 21.85 -12.65
CA GLN A 106 11.41 22.70 -11.62
C GLN A 106 11.91 24.15 -11.63
N GLN A 107 13.11 24.42 -12.16
CA GLN A 107 13.69 25.76 -12.20
C GLN A 107 12.99 26.70 -13.19
N PHE A 108 12.32 26.16 -14.22
CA PHE A 108 11.76 26.96 -15.31
C PHE A 108 10.34 26.56 -15.72
N ILE A 109 9.79 25.49 -15.13
CA ILE A 109 8.40 25.11 -15.35
C ILE A 109 7.49 26.22 -14.81
N ARG A 110 6.41 26.49 -15.53
CA ARG A 110 5.37 27.44 -15.11
C ARG A 110 4.01 26.79 -15.29
N PRO A 111 2.98 27.17 -14.51
CA PRO A 111 1.65 26.58 -14.62
C PRO A 111 1.08 26.66 -16.06
N GLU A 112 1.38 27.73 -16.79
CA GLU A 112 0.92 27.92 -18.17
C GLU A 112 1.53 26.90 -19.15
N LYS A 113 2.71 26.34 -18.85
CA LYS A 113 3.34 25.29 -19.67
C LYS A 113 2.66 23.92 -19.50
N LEU A 114 1.77 23.79 -18.52
CA LEU A 114 1.00 22.60 -18.22
C LEU A 114 -0.52 22.86 -18.39
N ASP A 115 -0.88 23.93 -19.12
CA ASP A 115 -2.27 24.35 -19.38
C ASP A 115 -3.08 24.68 -18.11
N ILE A 116 -2.41 25.02 -17.01
CA ILE A 116 -3.07 25.44 -15.76
C ILE A 116 -3.54 26.89 -15.92
N LYS A 117 -4.85 27.06 -16.11
CA LYS A 117 -5.50 28.37 -16.24
C LYS A 117 -5.34 29.21 -14.97
N LEU A 118 -5.28 30.53 -15.13
CA LEU A 118 -5.15 31.48 -14.02
C LEU A 118 -6.19 31.29 -12.92
N ALA A 119 -7.44 30.94 -13.28
CA ALA A 119 -8.52 30.68 -12.32
C ALA A 119 -8.27 29.47 -11.39
N PHE A 120 -7.29 28.61 -11.70
CA PHE A 120 -6.90 27.45 -10.91
C PHE A 120 -5.48 27.57 -10.34
N GLN A 121 -4.84 28.72 -10.50
CA GLN A 121 -3.52 28.96 -9.91
C GLN A 121 -3.65 29.28 -8.42
N ASN A 122 -2.70 28.77 -7.64
CA ASN A 122 -2.62 28.97 -6.21
C ASN A 122 -1.33 29.75 -5.88
N GLU A 123 -1.43 30.78 -5.05
CA GLU A 123 -0.30 31.67 -4.73
C GLU A 123 0.85 30.96 -4.01
N THR A 124 0.56 29.93 -3.22
CA THR A 124 1.58 29.12 -2.52
C THR A 124 2.06 27.93 -3.36
N SER A 125 1.70 27.86 -4.64
CA SER A 125 2.02 26.71 -5.52
C SER A 125 1.66 25.36 -4.91
N TRP A 126 0.53 25.29 -4.20
CA TRP A 126 0.03 24.09 -3.49
C TRP A 126 0.96 23.57 -2.39
N LEU A 127 1.85 24.42 -1.87
CA LEU A 127 2.55 24.09 -0.64
C LEU A 127 1.54 23.99 0.50
N VAL A 128 1.40 22.78 1.05
CA VAL A 128 0.61 22.51 2.26
C VAL A 128 1.34 23.18 3.42
N SER A 129 0.77 24.28 3.91
CA SER A 129 1.25 25.05 5.06
C SER A 129 1.04 24.31 6.39
#